data_AF-A0A9Q1EYN1-F1
#
_entry.id   AF-A0A9Q1EYN1-F1
#
_cell.length_a   1.000
_cell.length_b   1.000
_cell.length_c   1.000
_cell.angle_alpha   90.00
_cell.angle_beta   90.00
_cell.angle_gamma   90.00
#
_symmetry.space_group_name_H-M   'P 1'
#
loop_
_entity.id
_entity.type
_entity.pdbx_description
1 polymer ?
#
loop_
_entity_poly.entity_id
_entity_poly.type
_entity_poly.pdbx_seq_one_letter_code
_entity_poly.pdbx_strand_id
1 'polypeptide(L)'
;MQGTSTAIAQPGAISPEPVRKNYKSFCMILKAAAKKYVSRGFRKNFTTCWLPESENLLKQYEATAHFLIHITPADVDKDLSSTKAGKAAGVDGIYPEFLKNLGPQGCNWLAAFFTHVHSTGIIPKAWRESKVITILKPGKPTDDPASYHKPFWSSVKSLEDFDSKTEWRRAWADVNTNNGEVITDPTVKPPGFDLPHKQWLTLNRIRTLHARTAHHLHKWEMTESPACDCEYPNQTIPHIVNDCSLRLFPGGIKAIHTVTDAALA
;
A
#
# COMPACT_ATOMS: atom_id res chain seq x y z
N MET A 1 1.13 -74.09 4.92
CA MET A 1 2.46 -73.45 4.93
C MET A 1 2.34 -72.24 4.03
N GLN A 2 2.19 -71.03 4.60
CA GLN A 2 3.28 -70.11 4.99
C GLN A 2 4.16 -69.71 3.80
N GLY A 3 4.15 -68.40 3.52
CA GLY A 3 4.81 -67.80 2.34
C GLY A 3 4.47 -66.31 2.20
N THR A 4 4.49 -65.56 3.30
CA THR A 4 4.34 -64.10 3.29
C THR A 4 5.57 -63.46 2.64
N SER A 5 5.37 -62.72 1.53
CA SER A 5 6.39 -61.85 0.95
C SER A 5 5.92 -60.40 0.97
N THR A 6 6.39 -59.66 1.97
CA THR A 6 6.10 -58.24 2.15
C THR A 6 6.91 -57.42 1.15
N ALA A 7 6.26 -56.77 0.19
CA ALA A 7 6.96 -55.87 -0.73
C ALA A 7 7.38 -54.59 0.00
N ILE A 8 8.68 -54.47 0.29
CA ILE A 8 9.29 -53.28 0.89
C ILE A 8 9.34 -52.18 -0.17
N ALA A 9 8.59 -51.09 0.05
CA ALA A 9 8.70 -49.89 -0.79
C ALA A 9 10.04 -49.20 -0.56
N GLN A 10 10.82 -48.96 -1.62
CA GLN A 10 12.12 -48.30 -1.50
C GLN A 10 11.97 -46.78 -1.32
N PRO A 11 12.70 -46.16 -0.37
CA PRO A 11 12.75 -44.71 -0.22
C PRO A 11 13.72 -44.12 -1.26
N GLY A 12 13.20 -43.81 -2.46
CA GLY A 12 14.05 -43.39 -3.60
C GLY A 12 13.33 -42.65 -4.73
N ALA A 13 12.17 -42.04 -4.47
CA ALA A 13 11.50 -41.20 -5.46
C ALA A 13 12.19 -39.83 -5.54
N ILE A 14 13.22 -39.73 -6.40
CA ILE A 14 13.80 -38.44 -6.80
C ILE A 14 12.67 -37.60 -7.40
N SER A 15 12.31 -36.50 -6.73
CA SER A 15 11.35 -35.54 -7.28
C SER A 15 11.91 -34.99 -8.60
N PRO A 16 11.17 -35.07 -9.72
CA PRO A 16 11.71 -34.68 -11.02
C PRO A 16 12.09 -33.19 -11.01
N GLU A 17 13.32 -32.92 -11.41
CA GLU A 17 13.93 -31.58 -11.38
C GLU A 17 13.02 -30.56 -12.12
N PRO A 18 12.76 -29.37 -11.54
CA PRO A 18 11.71 -28.49 -12.03
C PRO A 18 12.07 -27.81 -13.35
N VAL A 19 11.80 -28.50 -14.46
CA VAL A 19 11.95 -27.95 -15.82
C VAL A 19 10.96 -26.79 -16.03
N ARG A 20 11.37 -25.78 -16.82
CA ARG A 20 10.61 -24.55 -17.22
C ARG A 20 9.12 -24.73 -17.60
N LYS A 21 8.69 -25.95 -17.89
CA LYS A 21 7.29 -26.33 -18.13
C LYS A 21 6.43 -26.23 -16.85
N ASN A 22 7.03 -26.42 -15.67
CA ASN A 22 6.37 -26.39 -14.36
C ASN A 22 5.98 -24.98 -13.91
N TYR A 23 6.76 -23.95 -14.26
CA TYR A 23 6.43 -22.53 -14.01
C TYR A 23 5.01 -22.16 -14.47
N LYS A 24 4.57 -22.71 -15.61
CA LYS A 24 3.24 -22.47 -16.16
C LYS A 24 2.16 -23.09 -15.27
N SER A 25 2.39 -24.30 -14.76
CA SER A 25 1.51 -25.00 -13.82
C SER A 25 1.47 -24.29 -12.47
N PHE A 26 2.62 -23.90 -11.91
CA PHE A 26 2.72 -23.11 -10.68
C PHE A 26 1.97 -21.77 -10.80
N CYS A 27 2.19 -21.03 -11.89
CA CYS A 27 1.43 -19.82 -12.19
C CYS A 27 -0.08 -20.05 -12.35
N MET A 28 -0.52 -21.22 -12.84
CA MET A 28 -1.94 -21.55 -12.90
C MET A 28 -2.52 -21.94 -11.54
N ILE A 29 -1.78 -22.66 -10.70
CA ILE A 29 -2.16 -22.97 -9.30
C ILE A 29 -2.29 -21.67 -8.51
N LEU A 30 -1.32 -20.76 -8.60
CA LEU A 30 -1.38 -19.44 -7.96
C LEU A 30 -2.56 -18.60 -8.48
N LYS A 31 -2.83 -18.59 -9.79
CA LYS A 31 -3.99 -17.87 -10.36
C LYS A 31 -5.33 -18.48 -9.95
N ALA A 32 -5.42 -19.81 -9.86
CA ALA A 32 -6.63 -20.52 -9.44
C ALA A 32 -6.90 -20.26 -7.95
N ALA A 33 -5.87 -20.40 -7.10
CA ALA A 33 -5.94 -20.04 -5.69
C ALA A 33 -6.30 -18.55 -5.52
N ALA A 34 -5.68 -17.63 -6.26
CA ALA A 34 -5.98 -16.20 -6.19
C ALA A 34 -7.35 -15.80 -6.76
N LYS A 35 -8.02 -16.66 -7.54
CA LYS A 35 -9.38 -16.41 -8.06
C LYS A 35 -10.47 -17.01 -7.16
N LYS A 36 -10.24 -18.22 -6.63
CA LYS A 36 -11.14 -18.93 -5.71
C LYS A 36 -11.10 -18.29 -4.32
N TYR A 37 -9.89 -18.00 -3.89
CA TYR A 37 -9.59 -17.14 -2.77
C TYR A 37 -9.28 -15.72 -3.30
N VAL A 38 -8.61 -14.88 -2.50
CA VAL A 38 -8.68 -13.39 -2.53
C VAL A 38 -10.12 -12.82 -2.41
N SER A 39 -10.35 -11.85 -1.53
CA SER A 39 -11.59 -11.06 -1.53
C SER A 39 -11.49 -9.92 -2.54
N ARG A 40 -12.51 -9.72 -3.38
CA ARG A 40 -12.60 -8.57 -4.30
C ARG A 40 -13.35 -7.42 -3.64
N GLY A 41 -12.66 -6.72 -2.72
CA GLY A 41 -13.14 -5.44 -2.22
C GLY A 41 -12.95 -4.33 -3.25
N PHE A 42 -13.97 -3.50 -3.45
CA PHE A 42 -13.91 -2.33 -4.33
C PHE A 42 -12.97 -1.27 -3.73
N ARG A 43 -11.81 -1.02 -4.36
CA ARG A 43 -10.95 0.13 -4.02
C ARG A 43 -11.01 1.15 -5.15
N LYS A 44 -11.50 2.36 -4.84
CA LYS A 44 -11.11 3.56 -5.59
C LYS A 44 -9.62 3.82 -5.32
N ASN A 45 -8.92 4.33 -6.33
CA ASN A 45 -7.46 4.39 -6.38
C ASN A 45 -6.83 5.00 -5.11
N PHE A 46 -5.88 4.27 -4.53
CA PHE A 46 -4.90 4.83 -3.59
C PHE A 46 -3.52 4.45 -4.07
N THR A 47 -2.72 5.45 -4.43
CA THR A 47 -1.32 5.31 -4.79
C THR A 47 -0.59 6.56 -4.34
N THR A 48 0.25 6.45 -3.31
CA THR A 48 1.27 7.45 -2.98
C THR A 48 2.63 6.78 -3.11
N CYS A 49 3.15 6.76 -4.33
CA CYS A 49 4.55 6.51 -4.61
C CYS A 49 4.98 7.52 -5.69
N TRP A 50 6.07 8.23 -5.43
CA TRP A 50 6.70 9.10 -6.42
C TRP A 50 7.27 8.19 -7.51
N LEU A 51 6.77 8.33 -8.74
CA LEU A 51 7.13 7.47 -9.86
C LEU A 51 8.30 8.07 -10.66
N PRO A 52 9.03 7.29 -11.46
CA PRO A 52 9.99 7.82 -12.42
C PRO A 52 9.36 8.83 -13.40
N GLU A 53 8.08 8.69 -13.73
CA GLU A 53 7.34 9.71 -14.47
C GLU A 53 7.16 11.01 -13.66
N SER A 54 6.93 10.93 -12.34
CA SER A 54 6.84 12.10 -11.46
C SER A 54 8.19 12.83 -11.35
N GLU A 55 9.28 12.06 -11.26
CA GLU A 55 10.66 12.55 -11.30
C GLU A 55 10.97 13.26 -12.64
N ASN A 56 10.53 12.69 -13.77
CA ASN A 56 10.67 13.31 -15.09
C ASN A 56 9.79 14.55 -15.26
N LEU A 57 8.57 14.57 -14.71
CA LEU A 57 7.70 15.74 -14.71
C LEU A 57 8.26 16.88 -13.85
N LEU A 58 8.88 16.57 -12.71
CA LEU A 58 9.60 17.57 -11.92
C LEU A 58 10.81 18.12 -12.69
N LYS A 59 11.61 17.27 -13.33
CA LYS A 59 12.76 17.71 -14.15
C LYS A 59 12.34 18.48 -15.39
N GLN A 60 11.22 18.14 -16.01
CA GLN A 60 10.61 18.91 -17.10
C GLN A 60 10.09 20.26 -16.60
N TYR A 61 9.43 20.30 -15.44
CA TYR A 61 9.01 21.54 -14.78
C TYR A 61 10.22 22.42 -14.47
N GLU A 62 11.25 21.92 -13.78
CA GLU A 62 12.49 22.66 -13.48
C GLU A 62 13.19 23.16 -14.75
N ALA A 63 13.20 22.37 -15.83
CA ALA A 63 13.76 22.76 -17.13
C ALA A 63 12.89 23.74 -17.94
N THR A 64 11.61 23.92 -17.61
CA THR A 64 10.68 24.86 -18.28
C THR A 64 10.26 26.05 -17.42
N ALA A 65 10.45 25.99 -16.09
CA ALA A 65 9.94 26.97 -15.12
C ALA A 65 10.54 28.37 -15.26
N HIS A 66 11.64 28.53 -16.01
CA HIS A 66 12.20 29.85 -16.36
C HIS A 66 11.52 30.52 -17.58
N PHE A 67 10.51 29.90 -18.20
CA PHE A 67 9.72 30.51 -19.27
C PHE A 67 8.21 30.45 -19.02
N LEU A 68 7.67 31.56 -18.53
CA LEU A 68 6.34 32.08 -18.89
C LEU A 68 5.12 31.18 -18.63
N ILE A 69 4.98 30.60 -17.43
CA ILE A 69 3.64 30.18 -16.95
C ILE A 69 2.82 31.43 -16.62
N HIS A 70 2.17 31.99 -17.64
CA HIS A 70 1.15 33.01 -17.50
C HIS A 70 -0.20 32.31 -17.24
N ILE A 71 -0.63 32.27 -15.99
CA ILE A 71 -1.91 31.66 -15.61
C ILE A 71 -3.03 32.51 -16.20
N THR A 72 -3.94 31.92 -16.98
CA THR A 72 -5.03 32.67 -17.60
C THR A 72 -6.29 32.63 -16.73
N PRO A 73 -7.23 33.59 -16.91
CA PRO A 73 -8.53 33.55 -16.23
C PRO A 73 -9.34 32.28 -16.55
N ALA A 74 -9.11 31.67 -17.72
CA ALA A 74 -9.77 30.43 -18.13
C ALA A 74 -9.21 29.19 -17.40
N ASP A 75 -7.91 29.17 -17.09
CA ASP A 75 -7.32 28.11 -16.25
C ASP A 75 -7.90 28.18 -14.84
N VAL A 76 -7.98 29.39 -14.28
CA VAL A 76 -8.59 29.65 -12.97
C VAL A 76 -10.07 29.22 -12.94
N ASP A 77 -10.87 29.64 -13.92
CA ASP A 77 -12.30 29.28 -13.99
C ASP A 77 -12.51 27.76 -14.07
N LYS A 78 -11.71 27.08 -14.90
CA LYS A 78 -11.69 25.62 -15.01
C LYS A 78 -11.38 24.94 -13.67
N ASP A 79 -10.33 25.37 -12.98
CA ASP A 79 -9.93 24.76 -11.70
C ASP A 79 -10.94 25.04 -10.58
N LEU A 80 -11.50 26.25 -10.52
CA LEU A 80 -12.61 26.61 -9.63
C LEU A 80 -13.86 25.76 -9.91
N SER A 81 -14.22 25.56 -11.18
CA SER A 81 -15.33 24.69 -11.58
C SER A 81 -15.13 23.24 -11.11
N SER A 82 -13.89 22.73 -11.13
CA SER A 82 -13.52 21.37 -10.71
C SER A 82 -13.48 21.17 -9.18
N THR A 83 -13.35 22.26 -8.42
CA THR A 83 -13.25 22.24 -6.96
C THR A 83 -14.51 21.62 -6.35
N LYS A 84 -14.39 20.88 -5.24
CA LYS A 84 -15.54 20.21 -4.60
C LYS A 84 -16.29 21.15 -3.67
N ALA A 85 -17.59 21.32 -3.93
CA ALA A 85 -18.54 21.93 -2.98
C ALA A 85 -18.72 21.04 -1.73
N GLY A 86 -19.33 21.60 -0.68
CA GLY A 86 -19.58 20.94 0.59
C GLY A 86 -18.30 20.64 1.37
N LYS A 87 -17.30 21.53 1.30
CA LYS A 87 -16.07 21.44 2.10
C LYS A 87 -16.00 22.58 3.11
N ALA A 88 -15.35 22.31 4.24
CA ALA A 88 -15.07 23.33 5.23
C ALA A 88 -14.21 24.43 4.62
N ALA A 89 -14.50 25.67 4.99
CA ALA A 89 -13.68 26.82 4.67
C ALA A 89 -12.27 26.73 5.28
N GLY A 90 -11.35 27.54 4.76
CA GLY A 90 -10.02 27.73 5.34
C GLY A 90 -10.05 28.54 6.64
N VAL A 91 -8.86 28.97 7.07
CA VAL A 91 -8.71 29.90 8.21
C VAL A 91 -9.30 31.29 7.94
N ASP A 92 -9.48 31.61 6.67
CA ASP A 92 -10.10 32.82 6.12
C ASP A 92 -11.64 32.81 6.16
N GLY A 93 -12.27 31.66 6.42
CA GLY A 93 -13.72 31.52 6.35
C GLY A 93 -14.30 31.50 4.94
N ILE A 94 -13.46 31.42 3.89
CA ILE A 94 -13.91 31.38 2.50
C ILE A 94 -14.27 29.95 2.10
N TYR A 95 -15.52 29.76 1.69
CA TYR A 95 -16.04 28.47 1.22
C TYR A 95 -15.76 28.25 -0.28
N PRO A 96 -15.58 27.00 -0.75
CA PRO A 96 -15.39 26.70 -2.17
C PRO A 96 -16.52 27.23 -3.08
N GLU A 97 -17.74 27.28 -2.57
CA GLU A 97 -18.92 27.82 -3.23
C GLU A 97 -18.78 29.31 -3.52
N PHE A 98 -18.12 30.08 -2.65
CA PHE A 98 -17.83 31.49 -2.90
C PHE A 98 -16.82 31.62 -4.05
N LEU A 99 -15.74 30.82 -4.02
CA LEU A 99 -14.72 30.83 -5.06
C LEU A 99 -15.30 30.45 -6.45
N LYS A 100 -16.19 29.46 -6.50
CA LYS A 100 -16.93 29.09 -7.73
C LYS A 100 -17.78 30.21 -8.34
N ASN A 101 -18.17 31.21 -7.55
CA ASN A 101 -19.04 32.31 -7.97
C ASN A 101 -18.30 33.65 -8.05
N LEU A 102 -16.96 33.64 -8.07
CA LEU A 102 -16.11 34.84 -8.19
C LEU A 102 -16.34 35.66 -9.48
N GLY A 103 -16.82 35.00 -10.54
CA GLY A 103 -17.06 35.60 -11.85
C GLY A 103 -15.78 36.12 -12.54
N PRO A 104 -15.92 36.75 -13.73
CA PRO A 104 -14.77 37.09 -14.57
C PRO A 104 -13.72 37.97 -13.89
N GLN A 105 -14.14 38.95 -13.07
CA GLN A 105 -13.20 39.84 -12.39
C GLN A 105 -12.41 39.15 -11.28
N GLY A 106 -13.03 38.22 -10.55
CA GLY A 106 -12.32 37.40 -9.58
C GLY A 106 -11.33 36.43 -10.23
N CYS A 107 -11.72 35.81 -11.35
CA CYS A 107 -10.82 34.96 -12.15
C CYS A 107 -9.63 35.76 -12.72
N ASN A 108 -9.87 36.98 -13.22
CA ASN A 108 -8.81 37.90 -13.67
C ASN A 108 -7.82 38.24 -12.54
N TRP A 109 -8.34 38.60 -11.37
CA TRP A 109 -7.51 38.96 -10.21
C TRP A 109 -6.67 37.77 -9.73
N LEU A 110 -7.28 36.58 -9.60
CA LEU A 110 -6.59 35.36 -9.21
C LEU A 110 -5.52 34.95 -10.23
N ALA A 111 -5.80 35.04 -11.53
CA ALA A 111 -4.84 34.74 -12.59
C ALA A 111 -3.59 35.63 -12.50
N ALA A 112 -3.78 36.94 -12.30
CA ALA A 112 -2.68 37.88 -12.07
C ALA A 112 -1.93 37.59 -10.76
N PHE A 113 -2.66 37.30 -9.67
CA PHE A 113 -2.08 37.00 -8.36
C PHE A 113 -1.22 35.73 -8.37
N PHE A 114 -1.73 34.61 -8.91
CA PHE A 114 -0.97 33.37 -9.00
C PHE A 114 0.21 33.50 -9.96
N THR A 115 0.08 34.24 -11.06
CA THR A 115 1.21 34.55 -11.96
C THR A 115 2.29 35.36 -11.24
N HIS A 116 1.92 36.30 -10.35
CA HIS A 116 2.87 37.04 -9.51
C HIS A 116 3.57 36.13 -8.48
N VAL A 117 2.83 35.27 -7.77
CA VAL A 117 3.42 34.30 -6.83
C VAL A 117 4.38 33.34 -7.55
N HIS A 118 4.01 32.85 -8.74
CA HIS A 118 4.86 31.97 -9.55
C HIS A 118 6.13 32.68 -10.05
N SER A 119 6.00 33.90 -10.61
CA SER A 119 7.12 34.64 -11.19
C SER A 119 8.11 35.20 -10.16
N THR A 120 7.65 35.47 -8.93
CA THR A 120 8.52 35.98 -7.84
C THR A 120 9.04 34.88 -6.91
N GLY A 121 8.39 33.71 -6.87
CA GLY A 121 8.65 32.68 -5.86
C GLY A 121 8.23 33.05 -4.43
N ILE A 122 7.61 34.22 -4.22
CA ILE A 122 7.24 34.70 -2.88
C ILE A 122 5.90 34.09 -2.45
N ILE A 123 5.97 33.05 -1.62
CA ILE A 123 4.79 32.38 -1.07
C ILE A 123 4.16 33.21 0.06
N PRO A 124 2.87 33.59 -0.03
CA PRO A 124 2.16 34.32 1.03
C PRO A 124 2.30 33.66 2.40
N LYS A 125 2.55 34.47 3.45
CA LYS A 125 2.69 33.92 4.81
C LYS A 125 1.44 33.15 5.26
N ALA A 126 0.25 33.66 4.95
CA ALA A 126 -1.03 33.03 5.29
C ALA A 126 -1.18 31.60 4.74
N TRP A 127 -0.52 31.24 3.62
CA TRP A 127 -0.56 29.88 3.07
C TRP A 127 0.31 28.87 3.85
N ARG A 128 1.20 29.36 4.72
CA ARG A 128 2.00 28.54 5.64
C ARG A 128 1.30 28.31 6.98
N GLU A 129 0.14 28.94 7.19
CA GLU A 129 -0.66 28.84 8.41
C GLU A 129 -1.83 27.87 8.17
N SER A 130 -2.06 26.93 9.09
CA SER A 130 -3.16 25.96 8.98
C SER A 130 -3.84 25.74 10.32
N LYS A 131 -5.17 25.64 10.31
CA LYS A 131 -5.97 25.36 11.51
C LYS A 131 -6.30 23.88 11.58
N VAL A 132 -5.73 23.22 12.57
CA VAL A 132 -5.95 21.79 12.82
C VAL A 132 -7.17 21.63 13.71
N ILE A 133 -8.20 20.95 13.20
CA ILE A 133 -9.40 20.58 13.98
C ILE A 133 -9.39 19.06 14.11
N THR A 134 -9.15 18.56 15.31
CA THR A 134 -9.19 17.14 15.61
C THR A 134 -10.63 16.68 15.79
N ILE A 135 -11.03 15.62 15.07
CA ILE A 135 -12.39 15.06 15.13
C ILE A 135 -12.48 14.10 16.33
N LEU A 136 -13.53 14.22 17.14
CA LEU A 136 -13.82 13.29 18.24
C LEU A 136 -14.24 11.91 17.68
N LYS A 137 -13.70 10.82 18.23
CA LYS A 137 -14.15 9.46 17.88
C LYS A 137 -15.58 9.23 18.41
N PRO A 138 -16.45 8.52 17.67
CA PRO A 138 -17.81 8.24 18.12
C PRO A 138 -17.86 7.59 19.51
N GLY A 139 -18.71 8.12 20.39
CA GLY A 139 -18.94 7.57 21.73
C GLY A 139 -17.76 7.66 22.71
N LYS A 140 -16.82 8.59 22.49
CA LYS A 140 -15.66 8.79 23.38
C LYS A 140 -15.72 10.12 24.15
N PRO A 141 -15.16 10.18 25.38
CA PRO A 141 -15.20 11.36 26.25
C PRO A 141 -14.48 12.57 25.64
N THR A 142 -15.06 13.75 25.77
CA THR A 142 -14.58 15.00 25.14
C THR A 142 -13.36 15.63 25.81
N ASP A 143 -13.11 15.27 27.07
CA ASP A 143 -12.04 15.75 27.95
C ASP A 143 -10.73 14.95 27.84
N ASP A 144 -10.75 13.78 27.20
CA ASP A 144 -9.55 12.97 26.91
C ASP A 144 -8.99 13.26 25.50
N PRO A 145 -7.75 13.78 25.35
CA PRO A 145 -7.10 13.96 24.06
C PRO A 145 -6.96 12.67 23.23
N ALA A 146 -6.90 11.49 23.86
CA ALA A 146 -6.84 10.21 23.17
C ALA A 146 -8.18 9.82 22.52
N SER A 147 -9.30 10.44 22.91
CA SER A 147 -10.62 10.31 22.26
C SER A 147 -10.67 10.91 20.86
N TYR A 148 -9.71 11.74 20.47
CA TYR A 148 -9.71 12.39 19.17
C TYR A 148 -8.87 11.62 18.13
N HIS A 149 -9.16 11.85 16.85
CA HIS A 149 -8.34 11.38 15.74
C HIS A 149 -7.05 12.21 15.66
N LYS A 150 -5.90 11.57 15.88
CA LYS A 150 -4.58 12.22 15.82
C LYS A 150 -4.24 12.63 14.38
N PRO A 151 -3.78 13.87 14.13
CA PRO A 151 -3.28 14.26 12.82
C PRO A 151 -1.90 13.63 12.57
N PHE A 152 -1.56 13.38 11.30
CA PHE A 152 -0.35 12.65 10.90
C PHE A 152 0.96 13.28 11.46
N TRP A 153 1.03 14.60 11.53
CA TRP A 153 2.19 15.34 12.04
C TRP A 153 2.24 15.49 13.57
N SER A 154 1.29 14.94 14.33
CA SER A 154 1.30 15.04 15.81
C SER A 154 2.49 14.35 16.49
N SER A 155 3.27 13.55 15.75
CA SER A 155 4.53 12.94 16.16
C SER A 155 5.78 13.75 15.79
N VAL A 156 5.66 14.78 14.94
CA VAL A 156 6.81 15.55 14.42
C VAL A 156 7.09 16.73 15.34
N LYS A 157 8.23 16.68 16.07
CA LYS A 157 8.59 17.68 17.08
C LYS A 157 9.31 18.92 16.52
N SER A 158 9.98 18.78 15.38
CA SER A 158 10.53 19.87 14.55
C SER A 158 10.67 19.34 13.12
N LEU A 159 10.66 20.25 12.13
CA LEU A 159 10.93 19.96 10.72
C LEU A 159 12.35 20.36 10.30
N GLU A 160 13.07 21.13 11.11
CA GLU A 160 14.33 21.78 10.72
C GLU A 160 15.48 20.77 10.58
N ASP A 161 15.49 19.71 11.40
CA ASP A 161 16.48 18.60 11.37
C ASP A 161 15.84 17.23 11.04
N PHE A 162 14.65 17.21 10.42
CA PHE A 162 13.88 15.97 10.24
C PHE A 162 14.35 15.12 9.04
N ASP A 163 15.31 14.20 9.26
CA ASP A 163 15.53 13.10 8.31
C ASP A 163 14.46 12.01 8.47
N SER A 164 13.48 12.05 7.57
CA SER A 164 12.43 11.03 7.43
C SER A 164 12.93 9.59 7.42
N LYS A 165 14.13 9.30 6.88
CA LYS A 165 14.67 7.92 6.82
C LYS A 165 15.15 7.46 8.18
N THR A 166 15.93 8.28 8.87
CA THR A 166 16.43 8.00 10.23
C THR A 166 15.29 7.89 11.24
N GLU A 167 14.31 8.80 11.20
CA GLU A 167 13.15 8.77 12.09
C GLU A 167 12.26 7.54 11.82
N TRP A 168 12.07 7.14 10.56
CA TRP A 168 11.34 5.90 10.25
C TRP A 168 12.11 4.67 10.73
N ARG A 169 13.43 4.58 10.55
CA ARG A 169 14.23 3.47 11.10
C ARG A 169 14.14 3.39 12.63
N ARG A 170 14.23 4.52 13.33
CA ARG A 170 14.06 4.59 14.80
C ARG A 170 12.69 4.08 15.22
N ALA A 171 11.62 4.60 14.62
CA ALA A 171 10.26 4.17 14.91
C ALA A 171 10.00 2.69 14.55
N TRP A 172 10.61 2.19 13.48
CA TRP A 172 10.47 0.79 13.06
C TRP A 172 11.18 -0.19 14.02
N ALA A 173 12.35 0.19 14.55
CA ALA A 173 13.09 -0.62 15.52
C ALA A 173 12.39 -0.74 16.88
N ASP A 174 11.59 0.26 17.28
CA ASP A 174 10.85 0.28 18.55
C ASP A 174 9.55 -0.56 18.52
N VAL A 175 8.99 -0.84 17.33
CA VAL A 175 7.74 -1.59 17.18
C VAL A 175 8.01 -3.09 17.01
N ASN A 176 7.63 -3.88 18.03
CA ASN A 176 7.56 -5.32 17.92
C ASN A 176 6.47 -5.75 16.90
N THR A 177 6.86 -5.98 15.64
CA THR A 177 5.96 -6.41 14.57
C THR A 177 6.15 -7.90 14.26
N ASN A 178 5.03 -8.63 14.10
CA ASN A 178 5.04 -10.05 13.73
C ASN A 178 5.76 -10.37 12.39
N ASN A 179 6.03 -9.36 11.57
CA ASN A 179 6.69 -9.50 10.26
C ASN A 179 8.03 -8.74 10.19
N GLY A 180 8.64 -8.37 11.32
CA GLY A 180 9.90 -7.61 11.36
C GLY A 180 11.06 -8.28 10.61
N GLU A 181 11.07 -9.62 10.55
CA GLU A 181 12.04 -10.40 9.75
C GLU A 181 11.92 -10.17 8.22
N VAL A 182 10.78 -9.66 7.74
CA VAL A 182 10.52 -9.45 6.30
C VAL A 182 11.00 -8.09 5.82
N ILE A 183 10.95 -7.09 6.69
CA ILE A 183 11.33 -5.70 6.42
C ILE A 183 12.26 -5.28 7.55
N THR A 184 13.56 -5.50 7.34
CA THR A 184 14.61 -5.18 8.33
C THR A 184 15.00 -3.70 8.30
N ASP A 185 15.03 -3.09 7.11
CA ASP A 185 15.10 -1.64 6.92
C ASP A 185 13.88 -1.17 6.11
N PRO A 186 12.96 -0.35 6.67
CA PRO A 186 11.78 0.15 5.96
C PRO A 186 12.11 1.14 4.84
N THR A 187 13.35 1.61 4.74
CA THR A 187 13.82 2.54 3.71
C THR A 187 14.38 1.83 2.46
N VAL A 188 14.49 0.50 2.48
CA VAL A 188 15.05 -0.32 1.40
C VAL A 188 13.93 -1.12 0.72
N LYS A 189 14.00 -1.28 -0.61
CA LYS A 189 13.10 -2.18 -1.34
C LYS A 189 13.31 -3.63 -0.86
N PRO A 190 12.30 -4.33 -0.31
CA PRO A 190 12.45 -5.74 0.06
C PRO A 190 12.52 -6.62 -1.19
N PRO A 191 13.01 -7.88 -1.08
CA PRO A 191 13.18 -8.76 -2.23
C PRO A 191 11.91 -8.92 -3.07
N GLY A 192 12.07 -9.02 -4.39
CA GLY A 192 10.95 -9.15 -5.33
C GLY A 192 10.10 -7.89 -5.55
N PHE A 193 10.52 -6.71 -5.07
CA PHE A 193 9.80 -5.44 -5.31
C PHE A 193 9.53 -5.16 -6.79
N ASP A 194 10.52 -5.40 -7.65
CA ASP A 194 10.44 -5.13 -9.09
C ASP A 194 9.77 -6.29 -9.89
N LEU A 195 9.15 -7.27 -9.22
CA LEU A 195 8.36 -8.30 -9.88
C LEU A 195 7.07 -7.73 -10.50
N PRO A 196 6.58 -8.31 -11.61
CA PRO A 196 5.26 -8.01 -12.16
C PRO A 196 4.17 -7.91 -11.07
N HIS A 197 3.40 -6.82 -11.09
CA HIS A 197 2.47 -6.42 -10.02
C HIS A 197 1.58 -7.55 -9.43
N LYS A 198 1.14 -8.51 -10.26
CA LYS A 198 0.33 -9.66 -9.80
C LYS A 198 1.11 -10.67 -8.93
N GLN A 199 2.41 -10.84 -9.18
CA GLN A 199 3.32 -11.66 -8.38
C GLN A 199 3.66 -10.93 -7.08
N TRP A 200 4.05 -9.65 -7.17
CA TRP A 200 4.29 -8.77 -6.02
C TRP A 200 3.11 -8.74 -5.03
N LEU A 201 1.87 -8.59 -5.50
CA LEU A 201 0.67 -8.63 -4.64
C LEU A 201 0.46 -10.00 -3.96
N THR A 202 0.77 -11.09 -4.66
CA THR A 202 0.61 -12.45 -4.11
C THR A 202 1.66 -12.74 -3.05
N LEU A 203 2.92 -12.39 -3.35
CA LEU A 203 4.07 -12.48 -2.45
C LEU A 203 3.82 -11.74 -1.13
N ASN A 204 3.34 -10.50 -1.19
CA ASN A 204 3.09 -9.71 0.02
C ASN A 204 1.90 -10.21 0.87
N ARG A 205 0.90 -10.88 0.27
CA ARG A 205 -0.18 -11.55 1.05
C ARG A 205 0.30 -12.77 1.81
N ILE A 206 1.31 -13.47 1.28
CA ILE A 206 1.96 -14.58 1.97
C ILE A 206 2.86 -14.03 3.09
N ARG A 207 3.73 -13.06 2.79
CA ARG A 207 4.60 -12.39 3.77
C ARG A 207 3.87 -11.78 4.96
N THR A 208 2.73 -11.15 4.72
CA THR A 208 1.92 -10.54 5.79
C THR A 208 1.01 -11.54 6.50
N LEU A 209 1.04 -12.82 6.11
CA LEU A 209 0.13 -13.90 6.52
C LEU A 209 -1.36 -13.65 6.20
N HIS A 210 -1.70 -12.48 5.66
CA HIS A 210 -3.05 -12.04 5.33
C HIS A 210 -3.43 -12.37 3.88
N ALA A 211 -3.59 -13.66 3.63
CA ALA A 211 -4.27 -14.19 2.47
C ALA A 211 -5.70 -14.63 2.82
N ARG A 212 -6.56 -14.75 1.80
CA ARG A 212 -7.84 -15.45 1.96
C ARG A 212 -7.53 -16.96 2.03
N THR A 213 -7.50 -17.48 3.24
CA THR A 213 -7.42 -18.93 3.53
C THR A 213 -8.72 -19.36 4.20
N ALA A 214 -9.02 -20.66 4.31
CA ALA A 214 -10.24 -21.09 5.00
C ALA A 214 -10.29 -20.56 6.46
N HIS A 215 -9.17 -20.54 7.18
CA HIS A 215 -9.07 -19.89 8.50
C HIS A 215 -9.49 -18.41 8.47
N HIS A 216 -8.99 -17.60 7.54
CA HIS A 216 -9.39 -16.18 7.42
C HIS A 216 -10.84 -16.01 6.96
N LEU A 217 -11.36 -16.92 6.13
CA LEU A 217 -12.75 -16.85 5.67
C LEU A 217 -13.74 -17.21 6.77
N HIS A 218 -13.46 -18.26 7.54
CA HIS A 218 -14.23 -18.65 8.70
C HIS A 218 -14.21 -17.54 9.78
N LYS A 219 -13.05 -16.92 10.01
CA LYS A 219 -12.91 -15.73 10.88
C LYS A 219 -13.75 -14.52 10.42
N TRP A 220 -14.19 -14.50 9.17
CA TRP A 220 -15.07 -13.47 8.59
C TRP A 220 -16.45 -14.01 8.21
N GLU A 221 -16.85 -15.17 8.75
CA GLU A 221 -18.18 -15.79 8.55
C GLU A 221 -18.53 -16.03 7.06
N MET A 222 -17.50 -16.17 6.21
CA MET A 222 -17.66 -16.41 4.77
C MET A 222 -17.61 -17.90 4.39
N THR A 223 -17.31 -18.78 5.35
CA THR A 223 -17.25 -20.25 5.20
C THR A 223 -17.51 -20.94 6.55
N GLU A 224 -18.30 -22.01 6.54
CA GLU A 224 -18.66 -22.82 7.72
C GLU A 224 -17.49 -23.50 8.45
N SER A 225 -16.30 -23.58 7.85
CA SER A 225 -15.15 -24.29 8.45
C SER A 225 -13.81 -23.61 8.14
N PRO A 226 -12.88 -23.54 9.10
CA PRO A 226 -11.51 -23.07 8.89
C PRO A 226 -10.58 -24.14 8.30
N ALA A 227 -11.06 -25.37 8.11
CA ALA A 227 -10.25 -26.53 7.75
C ALA A 227 -9.64 -26.45 6.33
N CYS A 228 -8.52 -27.13 6.17
CA CYS A 228 -7.89 -27.37 4.88
C CYS A 228 -8.53 -28.58 4.19
N ASP A 229 -8.47 -28.62 2.85
CA ASP A 229 -8.86 -29.79 2.05
C ASP A 229 -7.83 -30.94 2.10
N CYS A 230 -6.71 -30.75 2.80
CA CYS A 230 -5.84 -31.83 3.28
C CYS A 230 -6.21 -32.30 4.70
N GLU A 231 -7.44 -32.06 5.13
CA GLU A 231 -8.01 -32.43 6.44
C GLU A 231 -7.40 -31.72 7.67
N TYR A 232 -6.35 -30.90 7.49
CA TYR A 232 -5.75 -30.14 8.58
C TYR A 232 -6.73 -29.10 9.18
N PRO A 233 -6.90 -29.01 10.51
CA PRO A 233 -8.00 -28.26 11.14
C PRO A 233 -8.05 -26.75 10.86
N ASN A 234 -6.91 -26.12 10.55
CA ASN A 234 -6.83 -24.69 10.27
C ASN A 234 -5.97 -24.41 9.04
N GLN A 235 -6.58 -24.10 7.90
CA GLN A 235 -5.86 -23.66 6.72
C GLN A 235 -5.31 -22.24 6.95
N THR A 236 -4.11 -22.14 7.50
CA THR A 236 -3.34 -20.89 7.65
C THR A 236 -2.28 -20.77 6.55
N ILE A 237 -1.68 -19.59 6.38
CA ILE A 237 -0.54 -19.43 5.45
C ILE A 237 0.67 -20.28 5.88
N PRO A 238 1.10 -20.31 7.16
CA PRO A 238 2.17 -21.21 7.61
C PRO A 238 1.86 -22.67 7.27
N HIS A 239 0.64 -23.15 7.55
CA HIS A 239 0.23 -24.50 7.18
C HIS A 239 0.34 -24.75 5.66
N ILE A 240 -0.26 -23.89 4.82
CA ILE A 240 -0.22 -24.04 3.36
C ILE A 240 1.22 -24.14 2.85
N VAL A 241 2.12 -23.31 3.39
CA VAL A 241 3.48 -23.13 2.87
C VAL A 241 4.47 -24.15 3.44
N ASN A 242 4.37 -24.51 4.72
CA ASN A 242 5.37 -25.31 5.44
C ASN A 242 4.94 -26.76 5.72
N ASP A 243 3.62 -27.05 5.77
CA ASP A 243 3.10 -28.31 6.36
C ASP A 243 2.08 -29.05 5.48
N CYS A 244 1.46 -28.37 4.51
CA CYS A 244 0.32 -28.89 3.76
C CYS A 244 0.72 -29.97 2.75
N SER A 245 0.29 -31.21 2.95
CA SER A 245 0.56 -32.35 2.05
C SER A 245 0.13 -32.12 0.59
N LEU A 246 -0.78 -31.18 0.33
CA LEU A 246 -1.24 -30.83 -1.02
C LEU A 246 -0.53 -29.60 -1.64
N ARG A 247 0.15 -28.77 -0.84
CA ARG A 247 0.60 -27.40 -1.25
C ARG A 247 1.94 -26.93 -0.68
N LEU A 248 2.61 -27.76 0.10
CA LEU A 248 3.94 -27.53 0.65
C LEU A 248 4.85 -26.85 -0.38
N PHE A 249 5.48 -25.75 0.02
CA PHE A 249 6.50 -25.09 -0.77
C PHE A 249 7.89 -25.49 -0.25
N PRO A 250 8.74 -26.16 -1.04
CA PRO A 250 10.10 -26.51 -0.64
C PRO A 250 10.91 -25.26 -0.26
N GLY A 251 11.50 -25.25 0.95
CA GLY A 251 12.16 -24.07 1.53
C GLY A 251 11.23 -23.17 2.38
N GLY A 252 9.93 -23.46 2.40
CA GLY A 252 8.94 -22.86 3.28
C GLY A 252 8.84 -21.33 3.17
N ILE A 253 8.30 -20.71 4.22
CA ILE A 253 8.01 -19.28 4.21
C ILE A 253 9.28 -18.41 4.11
N LYS A 254 10.43 -18.88 4.59
CA LYS A 254 11.72 -18.16 4.51
C LYS A 254 12.25 -18.06 3.06
N ALA A 255 12.12 -19.11 2.26
CA ALA A 255 12.50 -19.07 0.84
C ALA A 255 11.59 -18.15 0.00
N ILE A 256 10.32 -18.02 0.40
CA ILE A 256 9.38 -17.03 -0.17
C ILE A 256 9.77 -15.61 0.29
N HIS A 257 10.15 -15.40 1.54
CA HIS A 257 10.56 -14.08 2.06
C HIS A 257 11.79 -13.54 1.34
N THR A 258 12.78 -14.36 1.07
CA THR A 258 14.02 -13.97 0.37
C THR A 258 13.87 -13.98 -1.16
N VAL A 259 12.78 -14.54 -1.70
CA VAL A 259 12.53 -14.64 -3.15
C VAL A 259 13.69 -15.37 -3.85
N THR A 260 14.06 -16.52 -3.28
CA THR A 260 15.06 -17.44 -3.86
C THR A 260 14.69 -17.85 -5.28
N ASP A 261 15.66 -18.36 -6.05
CA ASP A 261 15.38 -18.91 -7.38
C ASP A 261 14.31 -20.01 -7.34
N ALA A 262 14.27 -20.83 -6.28
CA ALA A 262 13.21 -21.82 -6.06
C ALA A 262 11.80 -21.21 -5.89
N ALA A 263 11.69 -19.96 -5.44
CA ALA A 263 10.44 -19.19 -5.34
C ALA A 263 10.10 -18.39 -6.60
N LEU A 264 11.02 -18.34 -7.58
CA LEU A 264 10.85 -17.70 -8.89
C LEU A 264 10.72 -18.69 -10.07
N ALA A 265 11.13 -19.95 -9.88
CA ALA A 265 11.09 -21.06 -10.84
C ALA A 265 9.68 -21.64 -11.12
#